data_AF-A0A958LL24-F1
#
_entry.id   AF-A0A958LL24-F1
#
_cell.length_a   1.000
_cell.length_b   1.000
_cell.length_c   1.000
_cell.angle_alpha   90.00
_cell.angle_beta   90.00
_cell.angle_gamma   90.00
#
_symmetry.space_group_name_H-M   'P 1'
#
loop_
_entity.id
_entity.type
_entity.pdbx_description
1 polymer ?
#
loop_
_entity_poly.entity_id
_entity_poly.type
_entity_poly.pdbx_seq_one_letter_code
_entity_poly.pdbx_strand_id
1 'polypeptide(L)'
;MDAFKKVKEEETPSTEPQIVAEFHIIDRPNHREEFLEDYHHCCLCGSELVFTHNTNFITLEVKEEAFCTACNIRTKQDDHRLH
;
A
#
# COMPACT_ATOMS: atom_id res chain seq x y z
N MET A 1 -27.54 -70.62 -23.85
CA MET A 1 -28.78 -69.83 -23.93
C MET A 1 -28.59 -68.66 -23.00
N ASP A 2 -28.12 -67.58 -23.61
CA ASP A 2 -27.76 -66.32 -22.99
C ASP A 2 -28.95 -65.57 -22.39
N ALA A 3 -28.58 -64.62 -21.52
CA ALA A 3 -29.25 -63.35 -21.24
C ALA A 3 -30.25 -63.34 -20.05
N PHE A 4 -30.40 -62.28 -19.23
CA PHE A 4 -30.01 -60.89 -19.39
C PHE A 4 -29.46 -60.28 -18.08
N LYS A 5 -28.41 -59.50 -18.28
CA LYS A 5 -27.74 -58.59 -17.34
C LYS A 5 -28.70 -57.46 -16.94
N LYS A 6 -28.99 -57.27 -15.66
CA LYS A 6 -29.67 -56.07 -15.15
C LYS A 6 -28.60 -55.04 -14.78
N VAL A 7 -28.25 -54.18 -15.74
CA VAL A 7 -27.35 -53.05 -15.49
C VAL A 7 -28.20 -51.95 -14.87
N LYS A 8 -27.81 -51.54 -13.67
CA LYS A 8 -28.36 -50.39 -12.95
C LYS A 8 -27.64 -49.17 -13.51
N GLU A 9 -28.36 -48.29 -14.19
CA GLU A 9 -27.82 -46.98 -14.59
C GLU A 9 -27.63 -46.17 -13.32
N GLU A 10 -26.38 -46.07 -12.87
CA GLU A 10 -25.96 -45.08 -11.89
C GLU A 10 -25.59 -43.82 -12.68
N GLU A 11 -26.46 -42.81 -12.61
CA GLU A 11 -26.18 -41.47 -13.11
C GLU A 11 -24.97 -40.90 -12.34
N THR A 12 -23.82 -40.87 -13.01
CA THR A 12 -22.62 -40.21 -12.49
C THR A 12 -22.86 -38.69 -12.53
N PRO A 13 -22.77 -37.96 -11.40
CA PRO A 13 -22.83 -36.51 -11.43
C PRO A 13 -21.53 -35.99 -12.09
N SER A 14 -21.67 -35.56 -13.34
CA SER A 14 -20.65 -34.84 -14.10
C SER A 14 -20.06 -33.72 -13.24
N THR A 15 -18.86 -33.92 -12.69
CA THR A 15 -18.14 -32.90 -11.95
C THR A 15 -17.21 -32.20 -12.93
N GLU A 16 -17.78 -31.29 -13.73
CA GLU A 16 -16.98 -30.39 -14.55
C GLU A 16 -16.14 -29.49 -13.61
N PRO A 17 -14.81 -29.36 -13.82
CA PRO A 17 -13.98 -28.50 -13.01
C PRO A 17 -14.38 -27.04 -13.24
N GLN A 18 -15.00 -26.43 -12.24
CA GLN A 18 -15.34 -25.01 -12.27
C GLN A 18 -14.05 -24.19 -12.08
N ILE A 19 -13.62 -23.50 -13.14
CA ILE A 19 -12.50 -22.56 -13.08
C ILE A 19 -13.02 -21.29 -12.40
N VAL A 20 -12.79 -21.17 -11.09
CA VAL A 20 -13.04 -19.94 -10.34
C VAL A 20 -11.88 -18.97 -10.60
N ALA A 21 -12.11 -18.01 -11.50
CA ALA A 21 -11.19 -16.91 -11.73
C ALA A 21 -11.33 -15.91 -10.56
N GLU A 22 -10.33 -15.87 -9.68
CA GLU A 22 -10.24 -14.89 -8.61
C GLU A 22 -9.76 -13.55 -9.17
N PHE A 23 -10.71 -12.65 -9.44
CA PHE A 23 -10.40 -11.29 -9.86
C PHE A 23 -9.98 -10.46 -8.64
N HIS A 24 -8.71 -10.09 -8.59
CA HIS A 24 -8.19 -9.17 -7.60
C HIS A 24 -8.43 -7.74 -8.08
N ILE A 25 -9.26 -6.99 -7.36
CA ILE A 25 -9.42 -5.55 -7.58
C ILE A 25 -8.16 -4.88 -7.02
N ILE A 26 -7.30 -4.38 -7.90
CA ILE A 26 -6.13 -3.58 -7.51
C ILE A 26 -6.62 -2.14 -7.33
N ASP A 27 -6.87 -1.73 -6.10
CA ASP A 27 -7.05 -0.31 -5.78
C ASP A 27 -5.70 0.38 -6.02
N ARG A 28 -5.64 1.18 -7.08
CA ARG A 28 -4.48 2.06 -7.30
C ARG A 28 -4.61 3.26 -6.37
N PRO A 29 -3.54 3.63 -5.65
CA PRO A 29 -3.55 4.85 -4.88
C PRO A 29 -3.86 6.03 -5.81
N ASN A 30 -4.66 6.96 -5.32
CA ASN A 30 -4.86 8.20 -6.08
C ASN A 30 -3.59 9.06 -6.01
N HIS A 31 -3.49 10.07 -6.88
CA HIS A 31 -2.28 10.90 -6.97
C HIS A 31 -1.91 11.59 -5.63
N ARG A 32 -2.89 11.83 -4.76
CA ARG A 32 -2.64 12.45 -3.44
C ARG A 32 -1.96 11.46 -2.51
N GLU A 33 -2.38 10.21 -2.51
CA GLU A 33 -1.75 9.15 -1.71
C GLU A 33 -0.31 8.91 -2.16
N GLU A 34 -0.07 8.80 -3.47
CA GLU A 34 1.28 8.68 -4.02
C GLU A 34 2.18 9.87 -3.61
N PHE A 35 1.65 11.09 -3.71
CA PHE A 35 2.39 12.27 -3.26
C PHE A 35 2.71 12.24 -1.76
N LEU A 36 1.76 11.80 -0.92
CA LEU A 36 2.00 11.69 0.52
C LEU A 36 3.03 10.61 0.84
N GLU A 37 2.95 9.46 0.17
CA GLU A 37 3.95 8.39 0.28
C GLU A 37 5.35 8.93 -0.02
N ASP A 38 5.52 9.59 -1.17
CA ASP A 38 6.79 10.21 -1.58
C ASP A 38 7.23 11.33 -0.62
N TYR A 39 6.27 12.08 -0.07
CA TYR A 39 6.55 13.15 0.88
C TYR A 39 7.06 12.59 2.22
N HIS A 40 6.58 11.42 2.64
CA HIS A 40 6.90 10.84 3.95
C HIS A 40 8.14 9.93 3.92
N HIS A 41 8.65 9.56 2.74
CA HIS A 41 9.78 8.66 2.60
C HIS A 41 11.03 9.33 2.02
N CYS A 42 12.20 8.77 2.34
CA CYS A 42 13.47 9.22 1.82
C CYS A 42 13.59 8.90 0.33
N CYS A 43 13.85 9.90 -0.50
CA CYS A 43 14.03 9.75 -1.95
C CYS A 43 15.24 8.87 -2.36
N LEU A 44 16.13 8.52 -1.43
CA LEU A 44 17.31 7.68 -1.71
C LEU A 44 17.12 6.22 -1.32
N CYS A 45 16.56 5.97 -0.14
CA CYS A 45 16.47 4.61 0.43
C CYS A 45 15.04 4.14 0.71
N GLY A 46 14.03 4.99 0.50
CA GLY A 46 12.63 4.68 0.78
C GLY A 46 12.29 4.53 2.26
N SER A 47 13.22 4.79 3.19
CA SER A 47 12.92 4.76 4.63
C SER A 47 12.04 5.93 5.04
N GLU A 48 11.15 5.73 6.00
CA GLU A 48 10.29 6.78 6.55
C GLU A 48 11.13 7.91 7.15
N LEU A 49 10.71 9.15 6.89
CA LEU A 49 11.35 10.35 7.38
C LEU A 49 10.83 10.68 8.79
N VAL A 50 11.73 11.14 9.64
CA VAL A 50 11.40 11.67 10.96
C VAL A 50 11.22 13.18 10.84
N PHE A 51 10.02 13.66 11.15
CA PHE A 51 9.68 15.08 11.11
C PHE A 51 9.82 15.72 12.49
N THR A 52 10.43 16.91 12.55
CA THR A 52 10.58 17.71 13.75
C THR A 52 10.04 19.11 13.52
N HIS A 53 9.18 19.57 14.42
CA HIS A 53 8.58 20.91 14.38
C HIS A 53 8.99 21.67 15.64
N ASN A 54 9.50 22.88 15.47
CA ASN A 54 9.90 23.74 16.59
C ASN A 54 9.31 25.13 16.41
N THR A 55 8.47 25.53 17.38
CA THR A 55 7.84 26.85 17.41
C THR A 55 8.56 27.74 18.41
N ASN A 56 9.18 28.80 17.92
CA ASN A 56 9.71 29.89 18.73
C ASN A 56 8.65 30.97 18.92
N PHE A 57 8.01 31.00 20.09
CA PHE A 57 6.98 31.98 20.42
C PHE A 57 7.51 33.40 20.64
N ILE A 58 8.82 33.57 20.88
CA ILE A 58 9.44 34.90 21.06
C ILE A 58 9.59 35.59 19.70
N THR A 59 10.09 34.86 18.70
CA THR A 59 10.27 35.36 17.34
C THR A 59 9.04 35.13 16.45
N LEU A 60 8.05 34.41 16.96
CA LEU A 60 6.88 33.94 16.21
C LEU A 60 7.30 33.16 14.96
N GLU A 61 8.31 32.30 15.09
CA GLU A 61 8.84 31.48 14.00
C GLU A 61 8.49 30.00 14.22
N VAL A 62 8.16 29.30 13.14
CA VAL A 62 7.97 27.85 13.11
C VAL A 62 9.02 27.27 12.18
N LYS A 63 9.77 26.28 12.66
CA LYS A 63 10.75 25.54 11.88
C LYS A 63 10.30 24.10 11.73
N GLU A 64 10.25 23.61 10.50
CA GLU A 64 9.89 22.24 10.16
C GLU A 64 11.08 21.59 9.48
N GLU A 65 11.52 20.44 9.98
CA GLU A 65 12.61 19.68 9.38
C GLU A 65 12.21 18.21 9.23
N ALA A 66 12.75 17.55 8.20
CA ALA A 66 12.62 16.12 8.00
C ALA A 66 13.99 15.46 7.82
N PHE A 67 14.21 14.35 8.53
CA PHE A 67 15.48 13.63 8.54
C PHE A 67 15.29 12.15 8.23
N CYS A 68 16.18 11.60 7.40
CA CYS A 68 16.28 10.16 7.20
C CYS A 68 17.31 9.57 8.17
N THR A 69 16.88 8.67 9.05
CA THR A 69 17.76 8.01 10.04
C THR A 69 18.67 6.95 9.42
N ALA A 70 18.30 6.37 8.27
CA ALA A 70 19.11 5.39 7.56
C ALA A 70 20.25 6.05 6.77
N CYS A 71 19.94 7.10 6.00
CA CYS A 71 20.90 7.83 5.19
C CYS A 71 21.65 8.92 5.97
N ASN A 72 21.18 9.29 7.16
CA ASN A 72 21.66 10.42 7.97
C ASN A 72 21.69 11.75 7.20
N ILE A 73 20.69 11.96 6.36
CA ILE A 73 20.52 13.22 5.59
C ILE A 73 19.28 13.96 6.05
N ARG A 74 19.33 15.28 5.92
CA ARG A 74 18.17 16.16 6.04
C ARG A 74 17.53 16.32 4.67
N THR A 75 16.26 15.97 4.56
CA THR A 75 15.51 16.01 3.29
C THR A 75 14.65 17.26 3.15
N LYS A 76 14.22 17.88 4.25
CA LYS A 76 13.38 19.08 4.25
C LYS A 76 13.77 20.03 5.37
N GLN A 77 13.66 21.34 5.10
CA GLN A 77 13.83 22.40 6.06
C GLN A 77 13.03 23.63 5.60
N ASP A 78 11.95 23.92 6.32
CA ASP A 78 11.07 25.05 6.05
C ASP A 78 10.99 25.94 7.29
N ASP A 79 11.09 27.25 7.09
CA ASP A 79 11.00 28.26 8.14
C ASP A 79 9.80 29.19 7.83
N HIS A 80 8.84 29.25 8.74
CA HIS A 80 7.65 30.09 8.64
C HIS A 80 7.61 31.16 9.72
N ARG A 81 7.12 32.36 9.40
CA ARG A 81 6.86 33.43 10.37
C ARG A 81 5.35 33.59 10.57
N LEU A 82 4.92 33.56 11.83
CA LEU A 82 3.54 33.80 12.24
C LEU A 82 3.36 35.33 12.37
N HIS A 83 2.77 35.95 11.34
CA HIS A 83 2.40 37.37 11.33
C HIS A 83 0.96 37.58 11.82
#